data_AF-A0A1M6C1N9-F1
#
_entry.id   AF-A0A1M6C1N9-F1
#
_cell.length_a   1.000
_cell.length_b   1.000
_cell.length_c   1.000
_cell.angle_alpha   90.00
_cell.angle_beta   90.00
_cell.angle_gamma   90.00
#
_symmetry.space_group_name_H-M   'P 1'
#
loop_
_entity.id
_entity.type
_entity.pdbx_description
1 polymer ?
#
loop_
_entity_poly.entity_id
_entity_poly.type
_entity_poly.pdbx_seq_one_letter_code
_entity_poly.pdbx_strand_id
1 'polypeptide(L)'
;MVFLVKTISFILLLAVQWTGHGQTLTTKEVKILLVVESTGQKVSHLLMFEQVEGKGKAYLVEKYRNSSFYVGLLKGTYEIYGDVVTPKKNTTVIIYTDRELFLDRKTMGPASPWAPGDLFKLGKETGKVVSNSKGELIIKT
;
A
#
# COMPACT_ATOMS: atom_id res chain seq x y z
N MET A 1 -21.65 53.95 30.62
CA MET A 1 -22.19 52.63 31.05
C MET A 1 -23.39 52.32 30.18
N VAL A 2 -23.71 51.13 29.67
CA VAL A 2 -23.13 49.78 29.56
C VAL A 2 -24.19 49.06 28.68
N PHE A 3 -23.75 48.43 27.59
CA PHE A 3 -24.33 47.25 26.90
C PHE A 3 -25.85 47.12 26.68
N LEU A 4 -26.25 46.89 25.41
CA LEU A 4 -26.80 45.57 25.04
C LEU A 4 -26.79 45.36 23.51
N VAL A 5 -25.69 44.78 23.02
CA VAL A 5 -25.65 44.07 21.74
C VAL A 5 -26.07 42.63 22.02
N LYS A 6 -27.20 42.19 21.47
CA LYS A 6 -27.68 40.78 21.43
C LYS A 6 -29.07 40.86 20.79
N THR A 7 -29.45 40.14 19.74
CA THR A 7 -29.05 38.81 19.26
C THR A 7 -29.81 38.64 17.95
N ILE A 8 -29.21 38.10 16.90
CA ILE A 8 -29.82 37.37 15.76
C ILE A 8 -28.81 37.48 14.60
N SER A 9 -28.58 36.36 13.91
CA SER A 9 -27.45 36.08 13.01
C SER A 9 -26.24 35.60 13.80
N PHE A 10 -25.68 34.42 13.60
CA PHE A 10 -25.56 33.66 12.35
C PHE A 10 -25.17 32.23 12.78
N ILE A 11 -26.09 31.27 12.72
CA ILE A 11 -25.72 29.85 12.86
C ILE A 11 -25.10 29.46 11.51
N LEU A 12 -23.81 29.74 11.37
CA LEU A 12 -23.05 29.36 10.20
C LEU A 12 -22.54 27.94 10.40
N LEU A 13 -23.08 27.05 9.57
CA LEU A 13 -22.66 25.66 9.38
C LEU A 13 -21.13 25.53 9.35
N LEU A 14 -20.57 24.87 10.35
CA LEU A 14 -19.25 24.24 10.27
C LEU A 14 -19.45 22.73 10.10
N ALA A 15 -20.04 22.35 8.96
CA ALA A 15 -19.91 21.00 8.43
C ALA A 15 -18.51 20.91 7.78
N VAL A 16 -17.47 20.81 8.62
CA VAL A 16 -16.12 20.52 8.14
C VAL A 16 -16.15 19.07 7.67
N GLN A 17 -16.42 18.87 6.38
CA GLN A 17 -16.21 17.58 5.75
C GLN A 17 -14.71 17.30 5.79
N TRP A 18 -14.28 16.48 6.74
CA TRP A 18 -12.98 15.82 6.74
C TRP A 18 -12.93 14.86 5.56
N THR A 19 -12.74 15.38 4.35
CA THR A 19 -12.36 14.55 3.21
C THR A 19 -10.87 14.23 3.40
N GLY A 20 -10.59 12.97 3.73
CA GLY A 20 -9.23 12.47 3.76
C GLY A 20 -8.56 12.72 2.40
N HIS A 21 -7.53 13.55 2.38
CA HIS A 21 -6.81 13.91 1.16
C HIS A 21 -5.93 12.73 0.74
N GLY A 22 -6.41 11.93 -0.21
CA GLY A 22 -5.54 11.03 -0.97
C GLY A 22 -4.75 11.85 -1.99
N GLN A 23 -3.43 11.63 -2.07
CA GLN A 23 -2.58 12.35 -3.02
C GLN A 23 -2.26 11.45 -4.22
N THR A 24 -2.57 11.91 -5.43
CA THR A 24 -2.16 11.25 -6.68
C THR A 24 -0.74 11.67 -7.07
N LEU A 25 0.11 10.69 -7.38
CA LEU A 25 1.49 10.88 -7.77
C LEU A 25 1.82 10.06 -9.03
N THR A 26 2.77 10.54 -9.83
CA THR A 26 3.34 9.81 -10.96
C THR A 26 4.85 9.76 -10.79
N THR A 27 5.43 8.56 -10.88
CA THR A 27 6.88 8.36 -10.72
C THR A 27 7.45 7.45 -11.79
N LYS A 28 8.75 7.63 -12.06
CA LYS A 28 9.55 6.64 -12.79
C LYS A 28 9.68 5.36 -11.96
N GLU A 29 9.88 5.50 -10.66
CA GLU A 29 10.03 4.39 -9.71
C GLU A 29 9.85 4.88 -8.27
N VAL A 30 9.17 4.10 -7.42
CA VAL A 30 9.13 4.31 -5.97
C VAL A 30 9.19 2.97 -5.25
N LYS A 31 9.90 2.94 -4.11
CA LYS A 31 10.00 1.74 -3.28
C LYS A 31 8.70 1.50 -2.51
N ILE A 32 8.21 0.27 -2.58
CA ILE A 32 7.00 -0.15 -1.90
C ILE A 32 7.26 -1.42 -1.08
N LEU A 33 6.33 -1.72 -0.18
CA LEU A 33 6.26 -2.96 0.56
C LEU A 33 4.94 -3.66 0.26
N LEU A 34 5.00 -4.87 -0.29
CA LEU A 34 3.84 -5.74 -0.47
C LEU A 34 3.56 -6.49 0.83
N VAL A 35 2.33 -6.36 1.33
CA VAL A 35 1.85 -7.12 2.49
C VAL A 35 1.01 -8.29 1.99
N VAL A 36 1.42 -9.49 2.39
CA VAL A 36 0.76 -10.75 2.01
C VAL A 36 0.28 -11.45 3.27
N GLU A 37 -1.02 -11.66 3.39
CA GLU A 37 -1.57 -12.43 4.50
C GLU A 37 -1.10 -13.88 4.40
N SER A 38 -0.53 -14.42 5.49
CA SER A 38 -0.05 -15.80 5.53
C SER A 38 -1.19 -16.80 5.31
N THR A 39 -2.40 -16.46 5.76
CA THR A 39 -3.60 -17.26 5.55
C THR A 39 -4.13 -17.04 4.13
N GLY A 40 -3.87 -18.01 3.23
CA GLY A 40 -4.39 -17.99 1.87
C GLY A 40 -3.56 -17.16 0.88
N GLN A 41 -2.39 -16.65 1.29
CA GLN A 41 -1.40 -16.00 0.42
C GLN A 41 -1.98 -14.86 -0.42
N LYS A 42 -2.93 -14.12 0.17
CA LYS A 42 -3.60 -13.00 -0.49
C LYS A 42 -2.80 -11.72 -0.28
N VAL A 43 -2.63 -10.96 -1.35
CA VAL A 43 -2.13 -9.59 -1.27
C VAL A 43 -3.18 -8.74 -0.56
N SER A 44 -2.81 -8.14 0.57
CA SER A 44 -3.72 -7.29 1.34
C SER A 44 -3.49 -5.81 1.02
N HIS A 45 -2.23 -5.36 1.07
CA HIS A 45 -1.87 -3.95 0.91
C HIS A 45 -0.55 -3.75 0.17
N LEU A 46 -0.41 -2.59 -0.46
CA LEU A 46 0.87 -2.01 -0.85
C LEU A 46 1.13 -0.82 0.06
N LEU A 47 2.34 -0.73 0.63
CA LEU A 47 2.74 0.36 1.50
C LEU A 47 3.88 1.15 0.89
N MET A 48 3.96 2.44 1.21
CA MET A 48 5.11 3.25 0.85
C MET A 48 6.29 2.89 1.75
N PHE A 49 7.39 2.41 1.18
CA PHE A 49 8.50 1.86 1.95
C PHE A 49 9.10 2.87 2.93
N GLU A 50 9.35 4.09 2.48
CA GLU A 50 9.95 5.16 3.29
C GLU A 50 9.09 5.53 4.52
N GLN A 51 7.76 5.49 4.36
CA GLN A 51 6.83 5.83 5.45
C GLN A 51 6.72 4.74 6.51
N VAL A 52 6.99 3.48 6.16
CA VAL A 52 6.97 2.37 7.10
C VAL A 52 8.35 2.10 7.71
N GLU A 53 9.43 2.36 6.97
CA GLU A 53 10.81 2.23 7.45
C GLU A 53 11.04 3.13 8.66
N GLY A 54 10.59 4.39 8.62
CA GLY A 54 10.70 5.32 9.75
C GLY A 54 9.90 4.92 11.00
N LYS A 55 8.93 4.00 10.87
CA LYS A 55 8.11 3.49 12.00
C LYS A 55 8.68 2.20 12.61
N GLY A 56 9.60 1.54 11.92
CA GLY A 56 10.27 0.33 12.37
C GLY A 56 9.45 -0.96 12.28
N LYS A 57 10.13 -2.09 12.51
CA LYS A 57 9.59 -3.45 12.40
C LYS A 57 8.38 -3.70 13.30
N ALA A 58 8.42 -3.20 14.53
CA ALA A 58 7.36 -3.44 15.52
C ALA A 58 5.99 -2.96 15.03
N TYR A 59 5.96 -1.79 14.38
CA TYR A 59 4.74 -1.24 13.77
C TYR A 59 4.13 -2.18 12.73
N LEU A 60 4.95 -2.75 11.84
CA LEU A 60 4.47 -3.65 10.78
C LEU A 60 3.92 -4.96 11.36
N VAL A 61 4.61 -5.54 12.35
CA VAL A 61 4.17 -6.77 13.01
C VAL A 61 2.88 -6.56 13.81
N GLU A 62 2.72 -5.40 14.44
CA GLU A 62 1.52 -5.06 15.21
C GLU A 62 0.31 -4.80 14.31
N LYS A 63 0.49 -3.99 13.25
CA LYS A 63 -0.59 -3.58 12.32
C LYS A 63 -1.00 -4.70 11.36
N TYR A 64 -0.05 -5.48 10.86
CA TYR A 64 -0.27 -6.56 9.89
C TYR A 64 0.16 -7.90 10.47
N ARG A 65 -0.56 -8.34 11.51
CA ARG A 65 -0.31 -9.64 12.14
C ARG A 65 -0.45 -10.77 11.13
N ASN A 66 0.36 -11.82 11.26
CA ASN A 66 0.35 -13.00 10.38
C ASN A 66 0.46 -12.63 8.90
N SER A 67 1.35 -11.68 8.59
CA SER A 67 1.64 -11.27 7.22
C SER A 67 3.12 -11.38 6.92
N SER A 68 3.41 -11.69 5.66
CA SER A 68 4.73 -11.61 5.04
C SER A 68 4.87 -10.26 4.34
N PHE A 69 6.10 -9.76 4.28
CA PHE A 69 6.40 -8.44 3.72
C PHE A 69 7.46 -8.56 2.64
N TYR A 70 7.16 -8.15 1.42
CA TYR A 70 8.11 -8.24 0.30
C TYR A 70 8.43 -6.85 -0.22
N VAL A 71 9.72 -6.54 -0.38
CA VAL A 71 10.14 -5.27 -0.97
C VAL A 71 9.84 -5.29 -2.47
N GLY A 72 9.45 -4.15 -3.00
CA GLY A 72 9.22 -3.98 -4.41
C GLY A 72 9.37 -2.55 -4.90
N LEU A 73 9.05 -2.37 -6.17
CA LEU A 73 9.03 -1.10 -6.87
C LEU A 73 7.68 -0.91 -7.53
N LEU A 74 7.21 0.34 -7.53
CA LEU A 74 6.04 0.76 -8.30
C LEU A 74 6.45 1.79 -9.34
N LYS A 75 5.98 1.61 -10.57
CA LYS A 75 6.19 2.52 -11.71
C LYS A 75 4.85 2.95 -12.28
N GLY A 76 4.70 4.24 -12.56
CA GLY A 76 3.47 4.82 -13.08
C GLY A 76 2.73 5.69 -12.06
N THR A 77 1.41 5.74 -12.18
CA THR A 77 0.53 6.62 -11.40
C THR A 77 -0.14 5.88 -10.25
N TYR A 78 -0.16 6.47 -9.06
CA TYR A 78 -0.72 5.86 -7.86
C TYR A 78 -1.30 6.92 -6.94
N GLU A 79 -2.14 6.50 -6.01
CA GLU A 79 -2.61 7.32 -4.90
C GLU A 79 -1.94 6.86 -3.61
N ILE A 80 -1.60 7.80 -2.73
CA ILE A 80 -1.22 7.52 -1.35
C ILE A 80 -2.33 8.00 -0.42
N TYR A 81 -2.70 7.14 0.53
CA TYR A 81 -3.52 7.51 1.68
C TYR A 81 -2.87 6.99 2.97
N GLY A 82 -2.31 7.90 3.77
CA GLY A 82 -1.49 7.52 4.91
C GLY A 82 -0.22 6.79 4.45
N ASP A 83 -0.06 5.53 4.84
CA ASP A 83 1.03 4.64 4.42
C ASP A 83 0.65 3.70 3.27
N VAL A 84 -0.61 3.72 2.83
CA VAL A 84 -1.14 2.79 1.82
C VAL A 84 -1.01 3.41 0.43
N VAL A 85 -0.47 2.62 -0.49
CA VAL A 85 -0.32 2.92 -1.91
C VAL A 85 -1.38 2.18 -2.69
N THR A 86 -2.15 2.89 -3.52
CA THR A 86 -3.12 2.31 -4.45
C THR A 86 -2.68 2.62 -5.88
N PRO A 87 -2.20 1.61 -6.63
CA PRO A 87 -1.85 1.80 -8.03
C PRO A 87 -3.08 2.16 -8.87
N LYS A 88 -2.90 2.99 -9.90
CA LYS A 88 -3.91 3.23 -10.96
C LYS A 88 -3.69 2.28 -12.14
N LYS A 89 -4.50 2.39 -13.19
CA LYS A 89 -4.30 1.66 -14.45
C LYS A 89 -2.93 1.95 -15.09
N ASN A 90 -2.42 1.00 -15.87
CA ASN A 90 -1.14 1.09 -16.58
C ASN A 90 0.07 1.27 -15.64
N THR A 91 -0.03 0.79 -14.40
CA THR A 91 1.11 0.75 -13.48
C THR A 91 1.82 -0.58 -13.58
N THR A 92 3.11 -0.57 -13.27
CA THR A 92 3.89 -1.79 -13.10
C THR A 92 4.35 -1.90 -11.66
N VAL A 93 4.04 -3.02 -11.04
CA VAL A 93 4.50 -3.39 -9.70
C VAL A 93 5.50 -4.53 -9.85
N ILE A 94 6.70 -4.34 -9.34
CA ILE A 94 7.79 -5.33 -9.37
C ILE A 94 8.06 -5.74 -7.93
N ILE A 95 7.89 -7.01 -7.57
CA ILE A 95 8.10 -7.52 -6.22
C ILE A 95 9.30 -8.46 -6.22
N TYR A 96 10.22 -8.23 -5.29
CA TYR A 96 11.39 -9.06 -5.06
C TYR A 96 11.04 -10.18 -4.07
N THR A 97 10.59 -11.31 -4.63
CA THR A 97 10.13 -12.49 -3.88
C THR A 97 11.25 -13.24 -3.17
N ASP A 98 12.50 -13.00 -3.54
CA ASP A 98 13.71 -13.44 -2.84
C ASP A 98 14.08 -12.53 -1.65
N ARG A 99 13.43 -11.38 -1.51
CA ARG A 99 13.70 -10.36 -0.49
C ARG A 99 12.50 -10.15 0.43
N GLU A 100 12.12 -11.21 1.13
CA GLU A 100 11.15 -11.11 2.21
C GLU A 100 11.80 -10.44 3.43
N LEU A 101 11.12 -9.45 4.00
CA LEU A 101 11.51 -8.82 5.25
C LEU A 101 10.95 -9.62 6.44
N PHE A 102 11.74 -9.65 7.51
CA PHE A 102 11.31 -10.03 8.86
C PHE A 102 11.11 -11.52 9.17
N LEU A 103 11.57 -12.44 8.32
CA LEU A 103 11.69 -13.84 8.71
C LEU A 103 13.05 -14.16 9.33
N ASP A 104 13.05 -14.61 10.59
CA ASP A 104 14.13 -15.42 11.19
C ASP A 104 14.05 -16.91 10.79
N ARG A 105 13.28 -17.26 9.75
CA ARG A 105 13.02 -18.66 9.41
C ARG A 105 13.85 -19.14 8.24
N LYS A 106 14.69 -20.13 8.55
CA LYS A 106 15.36 -21.17 7.72
C LYS A 106 14.45 -21.92 6.70
N THR A 107 13.32 -21.37 6.28
CA THR A 107 12.38 -22.04 5.38
C THR A 107 11.93 -21.10 4.27
N MET A 108 12.82 -20.85 3.30
CA MET A 108 12.40 -20.45 1.95
C MET A 108 12.41 -21.71 1.08
N GLY A 109 11.22 -22.25 0.84
CA GLY A 109 10.99 -23.15 -0.29
C GLY A 109 11.05 -22.32 -1.59
N PRO A 110 11.65 -22.86 -2.66
CA PRO A 110 11.85 -22.12 -3.91
C PRO A 110 10.59 -22.21 -4.77
N ALA A 111 9.68 -21.26 -4.62
CA ALA A 111 8.77 -20.79 -5.66
C ALA A 111 7.79 -19.82 -5.01
N SER A 112 7.78 -18.56 -5.46
CA SER A 112 6.60 -17.74 -5.25
C SER A 112 5.38 -18.51 -5.79
N PRO A 113 4.29 -18.60 -5.04
CA PRO A 113 3.09 -19.37 -5.43
C PRO A 113 2.37 -18.78 -6.65
N TRP A 114 2.82 -17.62 -7.14
CA TRP A 114 2.11 -16.84 -8.13
C TRP A 114 2.62 -17.13 -9.54
N ALA A 115 1.75 -17.60 -10.43
CA ALA A 115 2.09 -17.89 -11.81
C ALA A 115 1.75 -16.70 -12.73
N PRO A 116 2.45 -16.58 -13.88
CA PRO A 116 1.98 -15.70 -14.96
C PRO A 116 0.53 -16.01 -15.33
N GLY A 117 -0.33 -14.99 -15.33
CA GLY A 117 -1.77 -15.15 -15.50
C GLY A 117 -2.58 -14.85 -14.25
N ASP A 118 -2.01 -15.02 -13.06
CA ASP A 118 -2.69 -14.80 -11.80
C ASP A 118 -3.14 -13.35 -11.62
N LEU A 119 -4.28 -13.18 -10.95
CA LEU A 119 -4.91 -11.88 -10.73
C LEU A 119 -4.84 -11.48 -9.26
N PHE A 120 -4.54 -10.21 -9.03
CA PHE A 120 -4.42 -9.60 -7.70
C PHE A 120 -5.29 -8.37 -7.61
N LYS A 121 -5.97 -8.19 -6.47
CA LYS A 121 -6.56 -6.89 -6.17
C LYS A 121 -5.48 -5.99 -5.57
N LEU A 122 -5.20 -4.88 -6.24
CA LEU A 122 -4.25 -3.86 -5.81
C LEU A 122 -5.04 -2.59 -5.48
N GLY A 123 -5.70 -2.60 -4.33
CA GLY A 123 -6.69 -1.58 -3.97
C GLY A 123 -7.93 -1.69 -4.87
N LYS A 124 -8.19 -0.65 -5.68
CA LYS A 124 -9.36 -0.60 -6.58
C LYS A 124 -9.11 -1.24 -7.95
N GLU A 125 -7.85 -1.44 -8.32
CA GLU A 125 -7.47 -2.01 -9.61
C GLU A 125 -7.18 -3.51 -9.50
N THR A 126 -7.32 -4.24 -10.61
CA THR A 126 -6.91 -5.64 -10.72
C THR A 126 -5.59 -5.70 -11.48
N GLY A 127 -4.53 -6.17 -10.82
CA GLY A 127 -3.25 -6.46 -11.45
C GLY A 127 -3.20 -7.89 -11.96
N LYS A 128 -2.53 -8.10 -13.10
CA LYS A 128 -2.21 -9.42 -13.65
C LYS A 128 -0.72 -9.68 -13.55
N VAL A 129 -0.32 -10.86 -13.10
CA VAL A 129 1.09 -11.28 -13.16
C VAL A 129 1.45 -11.53 -14.61
N VAL A 130 2.44 -10.78 -15.09
CA VAL A 130 2.98 -10.89 -16.44
C VAL A 130 4.29 -11.66 -16.47
N SER A 131 5.01 -11.71 -15.35
CA SER A 131 6.23 -12.51 -15.21
C SER A 131 6.43 -12.90 -13.76
N ASN A 132 6.92 -14.12 -13.54
CA ASN A 132 7.52 -14.56 -12.28
C ASN A 132 8.80 -15.30 -12.63
N SER A 133 9.94 -14.64 -12.52
CA SER A 133 11.23 -15.22 -12.90
C SER A 133 12.36 -14.62 -12.08
N LYS A 134 13.35 -15.44 -11.72
CA LYS A 134 14.59 -14.99 -11.07
C LYS A 134 14.37 -14.17 -9.78
N GLY A 135 13.35 -14.52 -9.00
CA GLY A 135 13.02 -13.79 -7.77
C GLY A 135 12.20 -12.52 -8.00
N GLU A 136 11.91 -12.14 -9.24
CA GLU A 136 11.08 -10.99 -9.58
C GLU A 136 9.68 -11.41 -10.04
N LEU A 137 8.68 -10.87 -9.36
CA LEU A 137 7.28 -10.94 -9.76
C LEU A 137 6.87 -9.60 -10.35
N ILE A 138 6.45 -9.59 -11.61
CA ILE A 138 5.99 -8.39 -12.31
C ILE A 138 4.48 -8.47 -12.47
N ILE A 139 3.78 -7.47 -11.94
CA ILE A 139 2.34 -7.30 -12.02
C ILE A 139 2.04 -6.01 -12.79
N LYS A 140 1.06 -6.07 -13.70
CA LYS A 140 0.56 -4.89 -14.43
C LYS A 140 -0.94 -4.71 -14.20
N THR A 141 -1.34 -3.47 -13.94
CA THR A 141 -2.75 -3.07 -13.83
C THR A 141 -3.33 -2.58 -15.15
#